data_AF-A0A917H9T5-F1
#
_entry.id   AF-A0A917H9T5-F1
#
_cell.length_a   1.000
_cell.length_b   1.000
_cell.length_c   1.000
_cell.angle_alpha   90.00
_cell.angle_beta   90.00
_cell.angle_gamma   90.00
#
_symmetry.space_group_name_H-M   'P 1'
#
loop_
_entity.id
_entity.type
_entity.pdbx_description
1 polymer ?
#
loop_
_entity_poly.entity_id
_entity_poly.type
_entity_poly.pdbx_seq_one_letter_code
_entity_poly.pdbx_strand_id
1 'polypeptide(L)'
;MKWYGVILLITVSISSFYLLQRSDMGFISSADSKKLSSKVTMSEKREASTFKQTLNLPNESYYNPKKKQWKLVWQDEFDGTQLHRSKWNIEDWAAEKNKELEYYTPKNVMLKDGKLKLVSLKEKHGDREYTSGAIHSKDKFSLLYGKVEMRAKLPRGQGIFPAFWMLTDKETTYLPEIDIMEMLGHRPEETWMVLHWLDENHQLNSVSKSYIGDDYSDDFHTFGIEWTEDSITWFVDGIERFHTEQYIPHEEMYLYVNTAIGGVWPGNPDKTTSFPQYYLVDYIRVYKQNGGVG
;
A
#
# COMPACT_ATOMS: atom_id res chain seq x y z
N MET A 1 -14.46 31.51 4.85
CA MET A 1 -13.64 31.16 3.67
C MET A 1 -14.54 30.38 2.73
N LYS A 2 -14.84 30.91 1.54
CA LYS A 2 -15.77 30.27 0.61
C LYS A 2 -14.97 29.25 -0.23
N TRP A 3 -15.40 28.00 -0.16
CA TRP A 3 -14.77 26.85 -0.81
C TRP A 3 -15.34 26.67 -2.22
N TYR A 4 -14.46 26.54 -3.21
CA TYR A 4 -14.82 26.06 -4.54
C TYR A 4 -14.50 24.57 -4.57
N GLY A 5 -15.52 23.73 -4.36
CA GLY A 5 -15.39 22.29 -4.48
C GLY A 5 -15.15 21.89 -5.92
N VAL A 6 -13.97 21.35 -6.22
CA VAL A 6 -13.72 20.60 -7.46
C VAL A 6 -14.21 19.18 -7.20
N ILE A 7 -15.24 18.77 -7.94
CA ILE A 7 -15.80 17.42 -7.87
C ILE A 7 -14.79 16.47 -8.52
N LEU A 8 -14.20 15.57 -7.73
CA LEU A 8 -13.35 14.48 -8.22
C LEU A 8 -14.25 13.44 -8.92
N LEU A 9 -14.28 13.46 -10.26
CA LEU A 9 -14.92 12.43 -11.07
C LEU A 9 -13.85 11.48 -11.58
N ILE A 10 -13.76 10.30 -10.98
CA ILE A 10 -12.94 9.20 -11.49
C ILE A 10 -13.61 8.68 -12.77
N THR A 11 -13.07 9.03 -13.93
CA THR A 11 -13.42 8.37 -15.20
C THR A 11 -12.42 7.26 -15.48
N VAL A 12 -12.80 6.01 -15.19
CA VAL A 12 -12.05 4.83 -15.65
C VAL A 12 -12.40 4.58 -17.12
N SER A 13 -11.42 4.72 -18.01
CA SER A 13 -11.55 4.31 -19.41
C SER A 13 -11.43 2.77 -19.49
N ILE A 14 -12.53 2.09 -19.78
CA ILE A 14 -12.56 0.63 -20.00
C ILE A 14 -12.11 0.37 -21.43
N SER A 15 -10.90 -0.18 -21.60
CA SER A 15 -10.48 -0.76 -22.88
C SER A 15 -10.67 -2.27 -22.85
N SER A 16 -11.62 -2.74 -23.66
CA SER A 16 -12.04 -4.13 -23.83
C SER A 16 -10.90 -5.05 -24.31
N PHE A 17 -10.68 -6.17 -23.62
CA PHE A 17 -9.94 -7.32 -24.17
C PHE A 17 -10.85 -8.54 -24.27
N TYR A 18 -10.98 -9.06 -25.50
CA TYR A 18 -11.65 -10.31 -25.84
C TYR A 18 -10.84 -11.51 -25.32
N LEU A 19 -11.47 -12.40 -24.55
CA LEU A 19 -10.93 -13.71 -24.19
C LEU A 19 -11.37 -14.75 -25.24
N LEU A 20 -10.40 -15.32 -25.95
CA LEU A 20 -10.56 -16.49 -26.81
C LEU A 20 -10.49 -17.76 -25.95
N GLN A 21 -11.62 -18.44 -25.84
CA GLN A 21 -11.78 -19.73 -25.19
C GLN A 21 -11.22 -20.83 -26.10
N ARG A 22 -10.28 -21.65 -25.61
CA ARG A 22 -9.95 -22.96 -26.20
C ARG A 22 -10.23 -24.06 -25.19
N SER A 23 -10.82 -25.11 -25.73
CA SER A 23 -11.44 -26.26 -25.10
C SER A 23 -10.46 -27.39 -24.76
N ASP A 24 -10.93 -28.22 -23.83
CA ASP A 24 -10.63 -29.63 -23.61
C ASP A 24 -9.22 -30.05 -23.16
N MET A 25 -9.14 -30.62 -21.94
CA MET A 25 -8.91 -32.06 -21.77
C MET A 25 -9.05 -32.52 -20.30
N GLY A 26 -9.93 -33.51 -20.09
CA GLY A 26 -9.60 -34.73 -19.37
C GLY A 26 -9.69 -34.75 -17.84
N PHE A 27 -10.84 -35.19 -17.33
CA PHE A 27 -10.99 -35.75 -15.98
C PHE A 27 -10.13 -37.01 -15.79
N ILE A 28 -9.41 -37.11 -14.66
CA ILE A 28 -9.03 -38.39 -14.05
C ILE A 28 -9.38 -38.32 -12.56
N SER A 29 -10.24 -39.25 -12.13
CA SER A 29 -10.71 -39.42 -10.76
C SER A 29 -9.70 -40.17 -9.89
N SER A 30 -9.85 -39.97 -8.59
CA SER A 30 -9.07 -40.54 -7.50
C SER A 30 -9.30 -42.04 -7.30
N ALA A 31 -8.23 -42.83 -7.37
CA ALA A 31 -8.07 -44.10 -6.66
C ALA A 31 -6.59 -44.52 -6.60
N ASP A 32 -6.23 -45.20 -5.52
CA ASP A 32 -5.00 -45.99 -5.32
C ASP A 32 -3.73 -45.27 -4.86
N SER A 33 -3.80 -44.82 -3.60
CA SER A 33 -2.65 -44.83 -2.69
C SER A 33 -2.42 -46.24 -2.14
N LYS A 34 -1.14 -46.65 -2.06
CA LYS A 34 -0.53 -47.82 -1.36
C LYS A 34 0.02 -48.92 -2.27
N LYS A 35 1.32 -48.82 -2.58
CA LYS A 35 2.35 -49.86 -2.34
C LYS A 35 3.65 -49.39 -2.99
N LEU A 36 4.70 -49.21 -2.19
CA LEU A 36 6.02 -49.81 -2.37
C LEU A 36 6.96 -49.18 -1.35
N SER A 37 7.00 -49.79 -0.16
CA SER A 37 8.15 -49.71 0.73
C SER A 37 8.65 -51.14 0.99
N SER A 38 9.95 -51.24 1.27
CA SER A 38 10.72 -52.42 1.67
C SER A 38 11.29 -53.30 0.54
N LYS A 39 12.58 -53.09 0.25
CA LYS A 39 13.61 -54.14 0.31
C LYS A 39 14.97 -53.50 0.56
N VAL A 40 15.47 -53.73 1.78
CA VAL A 40 16.84 -53.48 2.23
C VAL A 40 17.67 -54.71 1.87
N THR A 41 18.90 -54.53 1.40
CA THR A 41 20.03 -55.39 1.80
C THR A 41 21.36 -54.66 1.60
N MET A 42 22.19 -54.71 2.64
CA MET A 42 23.56 -54.23 2.71
C MET A 42 24.54 -55.20 2.03
N SER A 43 25.46 -54.66 1.24
CA SER A 43 26.90 -55.02 1.12
C SER A 43 27.38 -54.29 -0.13
N GLU A 44 28.25 -53.28 -0.04
CA GLU A 44 29.69 -53.47 -0.01
C GLU A 44 30.36 -52.21 0.56
N LYS A 45 31.20 -52.40 1.58
CA LYS A 45 32.23 -51.45 2.01
C LYS A 45 33.57 -51.92 1.45
N ARG A 46 34.44 -50.95 1.18
CA ARG A 46 35.86 -51.00 0.73
C ARG A 46 35.98 -50.91 -0.79
N GLU A 47 36.75 -50.04 -1.43
CA GLU A 47 37.76 -49.03 -1.10
C GLU A 47 37.77 -48.12 -2.35
N ALA A 48 37.75 -46.80 -2.28
CA ALA A 48 38.94 -45.95 -2.25
C ALA A 48 38.42 -44.50 -2.14
N SER A 49 38.80 -43.72 -1.12
CA SER A 49 40.06 -42.99 -1.08
C SER A 49 40.32 -42.21 -2.37
N THR A 50 40.48 -40.89 -2.20
CA THR A 50 40.96 -39.90 -3.19
C THR A 50 40.03 -39.53 -4.34
N PHE A 51 39.06 -38.66 -4.06
CA PHE A 51 38.78 -37.48 -4.89
C PHE A 51 38.24 -36.36 -3.99
N LYS A 52 39.15 -35.64 -3.32
CA LYS A 52 38.86 -34.26 -2.93
C LYS A 52 38.80 -33.47 -4.22
N GLN A 53 37.62 -33.42 -4.83
CA GLN A 53 37.37 -32.42 -5.85
C GLN A 53 37.34 -31.08 -5.14
N THR A 54 38.48 -30.39 -5.17
CA THR A 54 38.57 -28.95 -5.03
C THR A 54 37.59 -28.34 -6.02
N LEU A 55 36.37 -28.07 -5.55
CA LEU A 55 35.54 -27.05 -6.15
C LEU A 55 36.25 -25.73 -5.84
N ASN A 56 37.09 -25.32 -6.78
CA ASN A 56 37.44 -23.93 -6.97
C ASN A 56 36.13 -23.17 -7.18
N LEU A 57 35.50 -22.74 -6.09
CA LEU A 57 34.51 -21.67 -6.17
C LEU A 57 35.30 -20.43 -6.60
N PRO A 58 34.95 -19.79 -7.74
CA PRO A 58 35.52 -18.50 -8.06
C PRO A 58 35.18 -17.56 -6.89
N ASN A 59 36.23 -17.03 -6.25
CA ASN A 59 36.14 -15.77 -5.54
C ASN A 59 35.84 -14.69 -6.59
N GLU A 60 34.57 -14.55 -6.96
CA GLU A 60 34.08 -13.36 -7.64
C GLU A 60 33.25 -12.58 -6.63
N SER A 61 33.93 -11.68 -5.93
CA SER A 61 33.31 -10.48 -5.39
C SER A 61 32.71 -9.68 -6.55
N TYR A 62 31.48 -10.01 -6.94
CA TYR A 62 30.66 -9.08 -7.70
C TYR A 62 30.20 -7.99 -6.73
N TYR A 63 31.08 -7.01 -6.50
CA TYR A 63 30.62 -5.68 -6.13
C TYR A 63 29.78 -5.19 -7.31
N ASN A 64 28.46 -5.30 -7.18
CA ASN A 64 27.51 -4.66 -8.09
C ASN A 64 27.29 -3.22 -7.59
N PRO A 65 27.83 -2.19 -8.26
CA PRO A 65 27.76 -0.80 -7.81
C PRO A 65 26.34 -0.18 -7.89
N LYS A 66 25.33 -0.93 -8.36
CA LYS A 66 24.00 -0.39 -8.68
C LYS A 66 22.85 -0.88 -7.79
N LYS A 67 23.10 -1.43 -6.61
CA LYS A 67 22.04 -1.42 -5.58
C LYS A 67 22.00 -0.01 -5.00
N LYS A 68 20.94 0.76 -5.35
CA LYS A 68 20.64 2.02 -4.68
C LYS A 68 20.75 1.78 -3.17
N GLN A 69 21.75 2.37 -2.52
CA GLN A 69 21.88 2.25 -1.08
C GLN A 69 20.88 3.21 -0.45
N TRP A 70 19.78 2.66 0.03
CA TRP A 70 18.74 3.39 0.75
C TRP A 70 19.16 3.55 2.22
N LYS A 71 19.31 4.79 2.67
CA LYS A 71 19.55 5.15 4.07
C LYS A 71 18.24 5.58 4.69
N LEU A 72 17.86 4.95 5.80
CA LEU A 72 16.71 5.36 6.60
C LEU A 72 16.91 6.79 7.11
N VAL A 73 15.95 7.68 6.85
CA VAL A 73 16.01 9.09 7.26
C VAL A 73 14.87 9.50 8.19
N TRP A 74 13.75 8.78 8.12
CA TRP A 74 12.59 9.03 8.98
C TRP A 74 11.79 7.75 9.13
N GLN A 75 11.18 7.54 10.30
CA GLN A 75 10.29 6.42 10.54
C GLN A 75 9.33 6.70 11.68
N ASP A 76 8.25 5.93 11.74
CA ASP A 76 7.50 5.69 12.96
C ASP A 76 7.16 4.20 13.08
N GLU A 77 7.59 3.58 14.18
CA GLU A 77 7.36 2.17 14.50
C GLU A 77 6.15 1.99 15.43
N PHE A 78 5.51 3.10 15.84
CA PHE A 78 4.30 3.12 16.66
C PHE A 78 4.36 2.35 18.00
N ASP A 79 5.58 2.15 18.53
CA ASP A 79 5.84 1.46 19.82
C ASP A 79 5.39 2.24 21.07
N GLY A 80 5.02 3.51 20.91
CA GLY A 80 4.56 4.36 22.00
C GLY A 80 3.15 4.01 22.49
N THR A 81 2.75 4.60 23.61
CA THR A 81 1.37 4.53 24.11
C THR A 81 0.47 5.64 23.54
N GLN A 82 1.06 6.62 22.87
CA GLN A 82 0.38 7.75 22.23
C GLN A 82 1.09 8.11 20.92
N LEU A 83 0.33 8.61 19.95
CA LEU A 83 0.88 9.04 18.67
C LEU A 83 1.89 10.17 18.86
N HIS A 84 3.06 10.06 18.23
CA HIS A 84 4.08 11.10 18.26
C HIS A 84 3.59 12.37 17.56
N ARG A 85 3.09 13.34 18.32
CA ARG A 85 2.54 14.59 17.78
C ARG A 85 3.60 15.51 17.16
N SER A 86 4.88 15.25 17.37
CA SER A 86 5.97 15.88 16.60
C SER A 86 6.10 15.34 15.18
N LYS A 87 5.52 14.17 14.88
CA LYS A 87 5.51 13.53 13.55
C LYS A 87 4.17 13.65 12.86
N TRP A 88 3.07 13.55 13.62
CA TRP A 88 1.73 13.39 13.07
C TRP A 88 0.74 14.40 13.61
N ASN A 89 -0.05 14.96 12.71
CA ASN A 89 -1.35 15.55 12.99
C ASN A 89 -2.42 14.46 12.99
N ILE A 90 -3.53 14.73 13.66
CA ILE A 90 -4.71 13.87 13.67
C ILE A 90 -5.86 14.73 13.16
N GLU A 91 -6.62 14.17 12.24
CA GLU A 91 -7.78 14.85 11.66
C GLU A 91 -8.96 14.84 12.63
N ASP A 92 -9.71 15.95 12.60
CA ASP A 92 -10.89 16.15 13.44
C ASP A 92 -11.95 16.96 12.66
N TRP A 93 -12.56 16.33 11.65
CA TRP A 93 -13.53 16.98 10.77
C TRP A 93 -14.44 15.99 10.02
N ALA A 94 -15.58 16.48 9.51
CA ALA A 94 -16.54 15.70 8.74
C ALA A 94 -16.11 15.58 7.28
N ALA A 95 -15.80 14.38 6.81
CA ALA A 95 -15.28 14.12 5.47
C ALA A 95 -16.23 14.60 4.36
N GLU A 96 -15.75 15.39 3.40
CA GLU A 96 -16.62 16.05 2.41
C GLU A 96 -16.14 15.99 0.95
N LYS A 97 -14.88 15.60 0.68
CA LYS A 97 -14.27 15.66 -0.66
C LYS A 97 -14.95 14.71 -1.65
N ASN A 98 -15.14 13.44 -1.26
CA ASN A 98 -15.61 12.39 -2.18
C ASN A 98 -16.98 11.80 -1.84
N LYS A 99 -17.84 12.59 -1.16
CA LYS A 99 -19.12 12.14 -0.59
C LYS A 99 -18.96 11.01 0.45
N GLU A 100 -17.80 11.01 1.09
CA GLU A 100 -17.47 10.20 2.26
C GLU A 100 -18.47 10.47 3.38
N LEU A 101 -18.71 9.47 4.24
CA LEU A 101 -19.77 9.47 5.25
C LEU A 101 -19.24 9.56 6.67
N GLU A 102 -17.93 9.42 6.87
CA GLU A 102 -17.29 9.48 8.17
C GLU A 102 -17.08 10.90 8.68
N TYR A 103 -16.99 10.98 10.00
CA TYR A 103 -16.29 12.05 10.68
C TYR A 103 -14.94 11.50 11.16
N TYR A 104 -13.83 12.09 10.73
CA TYR A 104 -12.52 11.77 11.29
C TYR A 104 -12.39 12.35 12.69
N THR A 105 -12.01 11.54 13.68
CA THR A 105 -11.85 12.05 15.05
C THR A 105 -10.58 11.52 15.74
N PRO A 106 -10.03 12.26 16.71
CA PRO A 106 -8.89 11.80 17.49
C PRO A 106 -9.10 10.51 18.28
N LYS A 107 -10.33 10.20 18.72
CA LYS A 107 -10.62 8.95 19.46
C LYS A 107 -10.49 7.69 18.59
N ASN A 108 -10.54 7.83 17.27
CA ASN A 108 -10.42 6.74 16.32
C ASN A 108 -8.95 6.45 15.95
N VAL A 109 -7.99 7.20 16.49
CA VAL A 109 -6.55 7.01 16.28
C VAL A 109 -5.92 6.53 17.57
N MET A 110 -5.46 5.28 17.58
CA MET A 110 -4.92 4.63 18.79
C MET A 110 -3.56 4.00 18.50
N LEU A 111 -2.69 3.96 19.50
CA LEU A 111 -1.54 3.05 19.50
C LEU A 111 -1.84 1.86 20.39
N LYS A 112 -1.68 0.65 19.87
CA LYS A 112 -1.89 -0.58 20.62
C LYS A 112 -1.03 -1.71 20.05
N ASP A 113 -0.38 -2.48 20.94
CA ASP A 113 0.43 -3.65 20.58
C ASP A 113 1.54 -3.33 19.56
N GLY A 114 2.18 -2.16 19.73
CA GLY A 114 3.24 -1.64 18.87
C GLY A 114 2.77 -1.26 17.46
N LYS A 115 1.52 -0.77 17.33
CA LYS A 115 0.90 -0.48 16.03
C LYS A 115 0.04 0.76 16.13
N LEU A 116 0.01 1.52 15.04
CA LEU A 116 -1.07 2.44 14.78
C LEU A 116 -2.32 1.62 14.44
N LYS A 117 -3.44 1.99 15.05
CA LYS A 117 -4.74 1.41 14.83
C LYS A 117 -5.73 2.52 14.53
N LEU A 118 -6.14 2.63 13.27
CA LEU A 118 -7.27 3.46 12.87
C LEU A 118 -8.54 2.62 12.99
N VAL A 119 -9.50 3.12 13.76
CA VAL A 119 -10.73 2.41 14.08
C VAL A 119 -11.90 3.06 13.36
N SER A 120 -12.59 2.32 12.52
CA SER A 120 -13.82 2.79 11.88
C SER A 120 -15.03 2.22 12.62
N LEU A 121 -15.98 3.08 12.99
CA LEU A 121 -17.16 2.73 13.79
C LEU A 121 -18.43 3.23 13.10
N LYS A 122 -19.51 2.45 13.21
CA LYS A 122 -20.87 2.95 13.01
C LYS A 122 -21.34 3.62 14.30
N GLU A 123 -21.03 4.90 14.43
CA GLU A 123 -21.31 5.71 15.60
C GLU A 123 -21.61 7.13 15.15
N LYS A 124 -22.70 7.70 15.66
CA LYS A 124 -23.07 9.07 15.34
C LYS A 124 -22.10 10.08 15.94
N HIS A 125 -21.60 11.00 15.12
CA HIS A 125 -20.81 12.14 15.57
C HIS A 125 -21.14 13.36 14.70
N GLY A 126 -21.64 14.42 15.32
CA GLY A 126 -22.17 15.57 14.59
C GLY A 126 -23.32 15.16 13.64
N ASP A 127 -23.15 15.47 12.36
CA ASP A 127 -24.07 15.16 11.26
C ASP A 127 -23.75 13.84 10.54
N ARG A 128 -22.72 13.10 11.01
CA ARG A 128 -22.28 11.84 10.40
C ARG A 128 -22.70 10.63 11.23
N GLU A 129 -22.96 9.53 10.53
CA GLU A 129 -23.37 8.25 11.13
C GLU A 129 -22.21 7.28 11.34
N TYR A 130 -21.01 7.66 10.89
CA TYR A 130 -19.79 6.89 11.04
C TYR A 130 -18.65 7.76 11.57
N THR A 131 -17.73 7.17 12.31
CA THR A 131 -16.46 7.80 12.69
C THR A 131 -15.28 6.96 12.23
N SER A 132 -14.17 7.61 11.93
CA SER A 132 -12.95 6.95 11.48
C SER A 132 -11.69 7.71 11.91
N GLY A 133 -10.53 7.13 11.66
CA GLY A 133 -9.23 7.71 11.99
C GLY A 133 -8.48 8.16 10.73
N ALA A 134 -7.78 9.28 10.84
CA ALA A 134 -6.83 9.76 9.84
C ALA A 134 -5.68 10.52 10.51
N ILE A 135 -4.48 10.34 9.97
CA ILE A 135 -3.27 11.05 10.40
C ILE A 135 -2.48 11.54 9.20
N HIS A 136 -1.78 12.66 9.35
CA HIS A 136 -0.94 13.21 8.30
C HIS A 136 0.30 13.91 8.85
N SER A 137 1.38 13.98 8.07
CA SER A 137 2.66 14.57 8.49
C SER A 137 2.86 16.02 8.06
N LYS A 138 1.83 16.68 7.49
CA LYS A 138 1.88 18.09 7.07
C LYS A 138 2.49 19.00 8.14
N ASP A 139 3.34 19.93 7.74
CA ASP A 139 4.08 20.86 8.59
C ASP A 139 5.03 20.21 9.63
N LYS A 140 5.27 18.89 9.54
CA LYS A 140 6.12 18.11 10.47
C LYS A 140 7.18 17.30 9.74
N PHE A 141 6.78 16.66 8.65
CA PHE A 141 7.65 15.90 7.78
C PHE A 141 7.08 15.87 6.37
N SER A 142 7.92 16.26 5.42
CA SER A 142 7.70 16.11 3.99
C SER A 142 8.96 15.55 3.35
N LEU A 143 8.83 14.95 2.17
CA LEU A 143 9.98 14.51 1.38
C LEU A 143 9.80 14.90 -0.08
N LEU A 144 10.89 15.30 -0.72
CA LEU A 144 11.04 15.32 -2.17
C LEU A 144 11.90 14.13 -2.60
N TYR A 145 11.34 13.14 -3.28
CA TYR A 145 12.02 11.89 -3.65
C TYR A 145 12.44 11.02 -2.45
N GLY A 146 12.58 9.73 -2.70
CA GLY A 146 13.00 8.74 -1.72
C GLY A 146 12.31 7.40 -1.93
N LYS A 147 12.56 6.48 -1.00
CA LYS A 147 11.74 5.29 -0.83
C LYS A 147 10.81 5.49 0.36
N VAL A 148 9.52 5.23 0.19
CA VAL A 148 8.52 5.23 1.25
C VAL A 148 7.94 3.83 1.34
N GLU A 149 7.81 3.29 2.55
CA GLU A 149 7.25 1.97 2.79
C GLU A 149 6.42 1.96 4.07
N MET A 150 5.22 1.38 3.99
CA MET A 150 4.35 1.11 5.13
C MET A 150 4.08 -0.38 5.18
N ARG A 151 4.14 -0.96 6.38
CA ARG A 151 3.68 -2.33 6.63
C ARG A 151 2.34 -2.30 7.35
N ALA A 152 1.31 -2.87 6.75
CA ALA A 152 -0.04 -2.78 7.30
C ALA A 152 -0.93 -3.98 6.97
N LYS A 153 -1.96 -4.18 7.78
CA LYS A 153 -3.10 -5.06 7.53
C LYS A 153 -4.36 -4.21 7.36
N LEU A 154 -5.05 -4.38 6.25
CA LEU A 154 -6.11 -3.50 5.80
C LEU A 154 -7.49 -3.96 6.31
N PRO A 155 -8.46 -3.06 6.52
CA PRO A 155 -9.84 -3.43 6.82
C PRO A 155 -10.60 -3.86 5.55
N ARG A 156 -11.64 -4.69 5.69
CA ARG A 156 -12.50 -5.13 4.57
C ARG A 156 -13.98 -4.86 4.83
N GLY A 157 -14.77 -4.95 3.78
CA GLY A 157 -16.23 -4.75 3.79
C GLY A 157 -16.69 -3.68 2.80
N GLN A 158 -17.93 -3.81 2.36
CA GLN A 158 -18.56 -2.85 1.47
C GLN A 158 -18.49 -1.43 2.05
N GLY A 159 -18.08 -0.47 1.22
CA GLY A 159 -17.92 0.93 1.59
C GLY A 159 -16.75 1.27 2.52
N ILE A 160 -15.87 0.33 2.84
CA ILE A 160 -14.64 0.62 3.60
C ILE A 160 -13.51 0.95 2.63
N PHE A 161 -12.78 2.03 2.88
CA PHE A 161 -11.78 2.55 1.96
C PHE A 161 -10.51 3.03 2.68
N PRO A 162 -9.58 2.11 3.01
CA PRO A 162 -8.26 2.48 3.53
C PRO A 162 -7.36 3.07 2.43
N ALA A 163 -6.58 4.08 2.80
CA ALA A 163 -5.59 4.70 1.92
C ALA A 163 -4.27 5.01 2.65
N PHE A 164 -3.17 4.93 1.91
CA PHE A 164 -1.85 5.45 2.25
C PHE A 164 -1.30 6.21 1.04
N TRP A 165 -1.10 7.50 1.22
CA TRP A 165 -0.95 8.44 0.12
C TRP A 165 -0.11 9.64 0.53
N MET A 166 0.24 10.45 -0.46
CA MET A 166 1.09 11.63 -0.30
C MET A 166 0.51 12.81 -1.04
N LEU A 167 0.71 14.01 -0.47
CA LEU A 167 0.12 15.25 -0.95
C LEU A 167 1.11 16.41 -0.85
N THR A 168 1.03 17.36 -1.77
CA THR A 168 1.74 18.64 -1.64
C THR A 168 1.17 19.52 -0.52
N ASP A 169 2.04 20.30 0.12
CA ASP A 169 1.66 21.36 1.05
C ASP A 169 1.44 22.74 0.39
N LYS A 170 1.76 22.87 -0.91
CA LYS A 170 1.84 24.16 -1.62
C LYS A 170 0.51 24.65 -2.19
N GLU A 171 -0.42 23.74 -2.48
CA GLU A 171 -1.62 24.07 -3.27
C GLU A 171 -2.94 23.86 -2.52
N THR A 172 -3.95 24.65 -2.91
CA THR A 172 -5.33 24.50 -2.38
C THR A 172 -6.10 23.35 -3.03
N THR A 173 -5.54 22.75 -4.07
CA THR A 173 -6.18 21.73 -4.91
C THR A 173 -5.95 20.31 -4.44
N TYR A 174 -5.08 20.10 -3.44
CA TYR A 174 -4.62 18.77 -3.00
C TYR A 174 -3.90 17.99 -4.12
N LEU A 175 -3.31 18.67 -5.10
CA LEU A 175 -2.60 18.05 -6.23
C LEU A 175 -1.23 18.71 -6.43
N PRO A 176 -0.19 17.95 -6.83
CA PRO A 176 -0.22 16.52 -7.13
C PRO A 176 -0.46 15.62 -5.91
N GLU A 177 -0.97 14.42 -6.17
CA GLU A 177 -1.33 13.39 -5.18
C GLU A 177 -0.73 12.05 -5.65
N ILE A 178 0.00 11.36 -4.76
CA ILE A 178 0.58 10.04 -5.00
C ILE A 178 -0.09 9.05 -4.04
N ASP A 179 -0.94 8.20 -4.58
CA ASP A 179 -1.58 7.11 -3.84
C ASP A 179 -0.68 5.89 -3.86
N ILE A 180 0.03 5.67 -2.76
CA ILE A 180 0.92 4.51 -2.59
C ILE A 180 0.10 3.22 -2.52
N MET A 181 -1.03 3.28 -1.81
CA MET A 181 -1.98 2.19 -1.71
C MET A 181 -3.38 2.73 -1.41
N GLU A 182 -4.32 2.33 -2.25
CA GLU A 182 -5.75 2.42 -2.02
C GLU A 182 -6.36 1.02 -2.12
N MET A 183 -7.38 0.71 -1.32
CA MET A 183 -8.11 -0.54 -1.45
C MET A 183 -9.62 -0.32 -1.26
N LEU A 184 -10.42 -0.98 -2.09
CA LEU A 184 -11.85 -1.05 -1.87
C LEU A 184 -12.16 -2.26 -0.99
N GLY A 185 -12.75 -2.06 0.19
CA GLY A 185 -12.93 -3.13 1.17
C GLY A 185 -13.79 -4.31 0.69
N HIS A 186 -14.62 -4.14 -0.34
CA HIS A 186 -15.38 -5.23 -0.97
C HIS A 186 -14.57 -6.04 -2.01
N ARG A 187 -13.31 -5.63 -2.27
CA ARG A 187 -12.31 -6.32 -3.11
C ARG A 187 -10.99 -6.37 -2.35
N PRO A 188 -10.94 -7.07 -1.20
CA PRO A 188 -9.80 -7.02 -0.29
C PRO A 188 -8.51 -7.62 -0.88
N GLU A 189 -8.58 -8.27 -2.05
CA GLU A 189 -7.46 -8.78 -2.82
C GLU A 189 -6.85 -7.77 -3.81
N GLU A 190 -7.48 -6.60 -4.02
CA GLU A 190 -7.05 -5.62 -5.04
C GLU A 190 -6.64 -4.27 -4.45
N THR A 191 -5.39 -3.88 -4.69
CA THR A 191 -4.88 -2.54 -4.37
C THR A 191 -4.74 -1.69 -5.62
N TRP A 192 -4.94 -0.39 -5.46
CA TRP A 192 -4.79 0.62 -6.50
C TRP A 192 -3.60 1.54 -6.16
N MET A 193 -2.86 1.88 -7.20
CA MET A 193 -1.69 2.75 -7.17
C MET A 193 -1.94 3.84 -8.19
N VAL A 194 -1.97 5.10 -7.74
CA VAL A 194 -2.42 6.22 -8.57
C VAL A 194 -1.51 7.43 -8.37
N LEU A 195 -1.35 8.19 -9.44
CA LEU A 195 -0.76 9.51 -9.42
C LEU A 195 -1.75 10.46 -10.09
N HIS A 196 -2.19 11.50 -9.39
CA HIS A 196 -3.09 12.52 -9.88
C HIS A 196 -2.37 13.87 -10.04
N TRP A 197 -2.76 14.62 -11.06
CA TRP A 197 -2.23 15.96 -11.29
C TRP A 197 -3.17 16.88 -12.06
N LEU A 198 -2.86 18.18 -12.05
CA LEU A 198 -3.40 19.15 -12.99
C LEU A 198 -2.37 19.37 -14.11
N ASP A 199 -2.82 19.27 -15.37
CA ASP A 199 -1.99 19.68 -16.51
C ASP A 199 -1.91 21.20 -16.64
N GLU A 200 -1.18 21.67 -17.64
CA GLU A 200 -1.00 23.11 -17.93
C GLU A 200 -2.32 23.86 -18.19
N ASN A 201 -3.39 23.15 -18.54
CA ASN A 201 -4.73 23.71 -18.75
C ASN A 201 -5.64 23.59 -17.51
N HIS A 202 -5.08 23.22 -16.36
CA HIS A 202 -5.80 22.91 -15.12
C HIS A 202 -6.82 21.77 -15.26
N GLN A 203 -6.60 20.84 -16.20
CA GLN A 203 -7.42 19.64 -16.30
C GLN A 203 -6.87 18.55 -15.39
N LEU A 204 -7.79 17.88 -14.68
CA LEU A 204 -7.46 16.74 -13.83
C LEU A 204 -7.06 15.55 -14.70
N ASN A 205 -5.87 15.03 -14.44
CA ASN A 205 -5.31 13.87 -15.09
C ASN A 205 -4.85 12.86 -14.04
N SER A 206 -4.71 11.59 -14.45
CA SER A 206 -4.14 10.56 -13.61
C SER A 206 -3.53 9.43 -14.42
N VAL A 207 -2.58 8.72 -13.80
CA VAL A 207 -2.08 7.44 -14.27
C VAL A 207 -2.22 6.44 -13.13
N SER A 208 -2.72 5.25 -13.43
CA SER A 208 -3.03 4.27 -12.40
C SER A 208 -2.79 2.84 -12.87
N LYS A 209 -2.64 1.96 -11.89
CA LYS A 209 -2.66 0.52 -12.09
C LYS A 209 -3.23 -0.16 -10.85
N SER A 210 -4.03 -1.20 -11.04
CA SER A 210 -4.41 -2.09 -9.93
C SER A 210 -3.56 -3.36 -9.94
N TYR A 211 -3.44 -3.98 -8.77
CA TYR A 211 -2.80 -5.27 -8.59
C TYR A 211 -3.66 -6.16 -7.70
N ILE A 212 -3.95 -7.37 -8.19
CA ILE A 212 -4.66 -8.41 -7.43
C ILE A 212 -3.61 -9.36 -6.83
N GLY A 213 -3.58 -9.45 -5.51
CA GLY A 213 -2.69 -10.30 -4.72
C GLY A 213 -3.45 -11.24 -3.79
N ASP A 214 -2.91 -11.45 -2.60
CA ASP A 214 -3.60 -12.12 -1.50
C ASP A 214 -4.68 -11.18 -0.89
N ASP A 215 -5.55 -11.71 -0.01
CA ASP A 215 -6.47 -10.87 0.76
C ASP A 215 -5.66 -10.01 1.78
N TYR A 216 -5.53 -8.72 1.49
CA TYR A 216 -4.75 -7.76 2.28
C TYR A 216 -5.37 -7.46 3.66
N SER A 217 -6.54 -8.03 3.97
CA SER A 217 -7.16 -7.96 5.30
C SER A 217 -6.85 -9.16 6.20
N ASP A 218 -6.31 -10.24 5.64
CA ASP A 218 -5.99 -11.45 6.40
C ASP A 218 -4.60 -11.37 7.07
N ASP A 219 -3.59 -10.77 6.41
CA ASP A 219 -2.23 -10.60 6.97
C ASP A 219 -1.63 -9.20 6.69
N PHE A 220 -0.46 -8.93 7.26
CA PHE A 220 0.31 -7.72 7.03
C PHE A 220 1.13 -7.82 5.76
N HIS A 221 1.00 -6.82 4.91
CA HIS A 221 1.77 -6.65 3.67
C HIS A 221 2.55 -5.34 3.70
N THR A 222 3.57 -5.22 2.84
CA THR A 222 4.27 -3.94 2.64
C THR A 222 3.80 -3.25 1.37
N PHE A 223 3.50 -1.95 1.49
CA PHE A 223 3.11 -1.08 0.41
C PHE A 223 4.10 0.08 0.35
N GLY A 224 4.63 0.39 -0.83
CA GLY A 224 5.65 1.42 -0.92
C GLY A 224 5.92 1.92 -2.31
N ILE A 225 6.71 2.99 -2.38
CA ILE A 225 7.21 3.57 -3.62
C ILE A 225 8.72 3.77 -3.56
N GLU A 226 9.37 3.71 -4.72
CA GLU A 226 10.61 4.44 -5.00
C GLU A 226 10.26 5.61 -5.92
N TRP A 227 10.46 6.84 -5.43
CA TRP A 227 10.24 8.08 -6.15
C TRP A 227 11.56 8.77 -6.38
N THR A 228 11.89 9.02 -7.64
CA THR A 228 13.07 9.75 -8.10
C THR A 228 12.64 10.98 -8.90
N GLU A 229 13.59 11.79 -9.36
CA GLU A 229 13.32 12.89 -10.27
C GLU A 229 12.66 12.42 -11.58
N ASP A 230 13.04 11.24 -12.08
CA ASP A 230 12.59 10.77 -13.40
C ASP A 230 11.42 9.77 -13.37
N SER A 231 11.08 9.21 -12.21
CA SER A 231 10.10 8.12 -12.15
C SER A 231 9.51 7.89 -10.76
N ILE A 232 8.36 7.24 -10.73
CA ILE A 232 7.80 6.61 -9.53
C ILE A 232 7.54 5.14 -9.82
N THR A 233 7.98 4.27 -8.92
CA THR A 233 7.78 2.82 -8.97
C THR A 233 7.08 2.38 -7.69
N TRP A 234 5.95 1.69 -7.79
CA TRP A 234 5.18 1.16 -6.67
C TRP A 234 5.48 -0.31 -6.45
N PHE A 235 5.46 -0.70 -5.18
CA PHE A 235 5.78 -2.04 -4.70
C PHE A 235 4.70 -2.55 -3.76
N VAL A 236 4.39 -3.84 -3.91
CA VAL A 236 3.65 -4.63 -2.93
C VAL A 236 4.54 -5.82 -2.53
N ASP A 237 4.83 -5.96 -1.24
CA ASP A 237 5.74 -6.97 -0.68
C ASP A 237 7.14 -6.93 -1.29
N GLY A 238 7.62 -5.72 -1.58
CA GLY A 238 8.92 -5.48 -2.21
C GLY A 238 8.99 -5.87 -3.70
N ILE A 239 7.87 -6.29 -4.30
CA ILE A 239 7.78 -6.64 -5.72
C ILE A 239 7.17 -5.45 -6.46
N GLU A 240 7.84 -5.00 -7.52
CA GLU A 240 7.34 -3.94 -8.39
C GLU A 240 6.01 -4.33 -9.03
N ARG A 241 5.01 -3.44 -8.90
CA ARG A 241 3.68 -3.62 -9.48
C ARG A 241 3.34 -2.59 -10.53
N PHE A 242 3.85 -1.38 -10.36
CA PHE A 242 3.58 -0.26 -11.27
C PHE A 242 4.80 0.65 -11.36
N HIS A 243 5.03 1.20 -12.56
CA HIS A 243 6.12 2.11 -12.86
C HIS A 243 5.60 3.17 -13.83
N THR A 244 5.94 4.44 -13.60
CA THR A 244 5.62 5.54 -14.50
C THR A 244 6.74 6.58 -14.52
N GLU A 245 6.92 7.18 -15.69
CA GLU A 245 7.74 8.37 -15.94
C GLU A 245 6.85 9.60 -16.26
N GLN A 246 5.52 9.43 -16.19
CA GLN A 246 4.55 10.48 -16.51
C GLN A 246 4.32 11.40 -15.31
N TYR A 247 4.45 12.71 -15.53
CA TYR A 247 4.19 13.78 -14.55
C TYR A 247 4.84 13.51 -13.18
N ILE A 248 6.17 13.45 -13.12
CA ILE A 248 6.83 13.22 -11.84
C ILE A 248 6.79 14.51 -11.02
N PRO A 249 6.20 14.51 -9.80
CA PRO A 249 6.19 15.70 -8.98
C PRO A 249 7.61 16.11 -8.59
N HIS A 250 7.91 17.40 -8.64
CA HIS A 250 9.22 18.00 -8.29
C HIS A 250 9.10 18.91 -7.06
N GLU A 251 8.26 18.53 -6.11
CA GLU A 251 8.00 19.27 -4.88
C GLU A 251 7.91 18.36 -3.65
N GLU A 252 8.10 18.92 -2.46
CA GLU A 252 7.96 18.14 -1.23
C GLU A 252 6.51 17.75 -1.00
N MET A 253 6.31 16.50 -0.57
CA MET A 253 4.98 15.96 -0.26
C MET A 253 4.99 15.35 1.14
N TYR A 254 3.90 15.49 1.88
CA TYR A 254 3.73 14.90 3.20
C TYR A 254 2.92 13.60 3.12
N LEU A 255 3.05 12.74 4.14
CA LEU A 255 2.36 11.45 4.23
C LEU A 255 0.95 11.62 4.80
N TYR A 256 0.00 10.82 4.33
CA TYR A 256 -1.37 10.74 4.81
C TYR A 256 -1.83 9.29 4.91
N VAL A 257 -2.49 8.92 6.02
CA VAL A 257 -3.05 7.58 6.25
C VAL A 257 -4.45 7.72 6.82
N ASN A 258 -5.43 7.08 6.22
CA ASN A 258 -6.82 7.11 6.70
C ASN A 258 -7.61 5.85 6.36
N THR A 259 -8.82 5.77 6.92
CA THR A 259 -9.87 4.88 6.43
C THR A 259 -11.12 5.70 6.18
N ALA A 260 -11.44 5.96 4.90
CA ALA A 260 -12.70 6.54 4.50
C ALA A 260 -13.83 5.50 4.59
N ILE A 261 -15.07 5.99 4.74
CA ILE A 261 -16.28 5.16 4.81
C ILE A 261 -17.32 5.74 3.86
N GLY A 262 -17.73 4.97 2.87
CA GLY A 262 -18.59 5.45 1.81
C GLY A 262 -17.84 6.32 0.80
N GLY A 263 -18.60 6.96 -0.08
CA GLY A 263 -18.05 7.78 -1.16
C GLY A 263 -18.38 7.22 -2.54
N VAL A 264 -18.07 8.01 -3.57
CA VAL A 264 -18.44 7.69 -4.96
C VAL A 264 -17.83 6.38 -5.43
N TRP A 265 -16.56 6.12 -5.06
CA TRP A 265 -15.81 4.98 -5.56
C TRP A 265 -16.02 3.67 -4.78
N PRO A 266 -15.87 3.63 -3.43
CA PRO A 266 -16.13 2.39 -2.68
C PRO A 266 -17.62 2.04 -2.60
N GLY A 267 -18.51 2.98 -2.95
CA GLY A 267 -19.94 2.91 -2.63
C GLY A 267 -20.17 3.02 -1.12
N ASN A 268 -21.43 3.12 -0.70
CA ASN A 268 -21.75 3.23 0.72
C ASN A 268 -21.69 1.85 1.42
N PRO A 269 -21.45 1.81 2.74
CA PRO A 269 -21.69 0.61 3.54
C PRO A 269 -23.12 0.09 3.39
N ASP A 270 -23.28 -1.22 3.45
CA ASP A 270 -24.59 -1.87 3.40
C ASP A 270 -24.76 -2.88 4.55
N LYS A 271 -25.78 -3.75 4.47
CA LYS A 271 -26.05 -4.76 5.51
C LYS A 271 -24.95 -5.83 5.66
N THR A 272 -24.02 -5.92 4.70
CA THR A 272 -22.88 -6.85 4.73
C THR A 272 -21.64 -6.24 5.39
N THR A 273 -21.59 -4.91 5.51
CA THR A 273 -20.50 -4.22 6.19
C THR A 273 -20.57 -4.45 7.70
N SER A 274 -19.54 -5.07 8.25
CA SER A 274 -19.39 -5.22 9.70
C SER A 274 -18.59 -4.06 10.29
N PHE A 275 -18.97 -3.61 11.48
CA PHE A 275 -18.22 -2.67 12.29
C PHE A 275 -18.02 -3.26 13.70
N PRO A 276 -16.92 -2.98 14.40
CA PRO A 276 -15.82 -2.09 14.02
C PRO A 276 -14.92 -2.65 12.90
N GLN A 277 -14.29 -1.76 12.14
CA GLN A 277 -13.20 -2.10 11.22
C GLN A 277 -11.87 -1.53 11.74
N TYR A 278 -10.77 -2.21 11.39
CA TYR A 278 -9.44 -1.89 11.90
C TYR A 278 -8.42 -1.85 10.79
N TYR A 279 -7.81 -0.69 10.59
CA TYR A 279 -6.61 -0.53 9.78
C TYR A 279 -5.40 -0.51 10.70
N LEU A 280 -4.59 -1.56 10.62
CA LEU A 280 -3.45 -1.78 11.50
C LEU A 280 -2.16 -1.49 10.76
N VAL A 281 -1.38 -0.51 11.21
CA VAL A 281 -0.10 -0.15 10.62
C VAL A 281 1.01 -0.47 11.63
N ASP A 282 1.94 -1.32 11.20
CA ASP A 282 3.08 -1.77 11.99
C ASP A 282 4.21 -0.74 11.99
N TYR A 283 4.55 -0.22 10.80
CA TYR A 283 5.51 0.86 10.67
C TYR A 283 5.28 1.68 9.40
N ILE A 284 5.83 2.90 9.40
CA ILE A 284 6.08 3.68 8.19
C ILE A 284 7.55 4.10 8.20
N ARG A 285 8.26 3.85 7.11
CA ARG A 285 9.70 4.13 6.97
C ARG A 285 9.98 4.86 5.67
N VAL A 286 10.87 5.83 5.76
CA VAL A 286 11.31 6.66 4.64
C VAL A 286 12.83 6.61 4.52
N TYR A 287 13.30 6.41 3.30
CA TYR A 287 14.71 6.27 2.98
C TYR A 287 15.11 7.24 1.87
N LYS A 288 16.37 7.70 1.91
CA LYS A 288 17.00 8.48 0.84
C LYS A 288 18.14 7.69 0.22
N GLN A 289 18.37 7.89 -1.07
CA GLN A 289 19.50 7.27 -1.76
C GLN A 289 20.80 7.95 -1.30
N ASN A 290 21.80 7.17 -0.88
CA ASN A 290 23.14 7.69 -0.59
C ASN A 290 23.70 8.38 -1.85
N GLY A 291 23.97 9.69 -1.75
CA GLY A 291 24.57 10.48 -2.83
C GLY A 291 23.64 11.43 -3.60
N GLY A 292 22.34 11.50 -3.25
CA GLY A 292 21.47 12.57 -3.74
C GLY A 292 21.80 13.88 -3.04
N VAL A 293 22.33 14.85 -3.78
CA VAL A 293 22.60 16.21 -3.28
C VAL A 293 21.25 16.88 -3.04
N GLY A 294 21.06 17.43 -1.84
CA GLY A 294 19.89 18.26 -1.51
C GLY A 294 20.01 19.67 -2.04
#